data_AF-A0A528AQ71-F1
#
_entry.id   AF-A0A528AQ71-F1
#
_cell.length_a   1.000
_cell.length_b   1.000
_cell.length_c   1.000
_cell.angle_alpha   90.00
_cell.angle_beta   90.00
_cell.angle_gamma   90.00
#
_symmetry.space_group_name_H-M   'P 1'
#
loop_
_entity.id
_entity.type
_entity.pdbx_description
1 polymer ?
#
loop_
_entity_poly.entity_id
_entity_poly.type
_entity_poly.pdbx_seq_one_letter_code
_entity_poly.pdbx_strand_id
1 'polypeptide(L)'
;MASPRLSEKAFKARYKQQFVDPAFEPLAQSIEQIASIAWQAYADSRKSPITRKAGPAFSDPDYDLSVDWIAAHEAVLQAQRRYEDLTVPPRLLIINGSSRSEHTCPGEMSKSFRLAEIARETIDKETKLAVEILDLSRLASEYGRNIHPCKACFSTAAPLCHWPCSCYPNHSLGQVQDWMNEIYPMWVAAHGIMIISPVNWYQVSSPVKLMMDRLVCADGGNPDPSLTQGKDAAKAKEVELAGWDYPRHLAGRLFSVIVHGDVEGAENVRHSIADWLRFMKLSPAGPGAELDRYIGYWKPYATSHDELDADETIQEEVRNAARSLAEAVVERRAGRFRQIGIGLEDPRQK
;
A
#
# COMPACT_ATOMS: atom_id res chain seq x y z
N MET A 1 -23.74 13.18 -14.68
CA MET A 1 -23.27 13.38 -13.30
C MET A 1 -23.07 14.86 -13.07
N ALA A 2 -23.37 15.39 -11.87
CA ALA A 2 -23.04 16.78 -11.54
C ALA A 2 -21.52 16.96 -11.60
N SER A 3 -21.05 18.06 -12.20
CA SER A 3 -19.62 18.36 -12.25
C SER A 3 -19.12 18.59 -10.82
N PRO A 4 -18.05 17.90 -10.36
CA PRO A 4 -17.47 18.15 -9.04
C PRO A 4 -16.67 19.47 -8.98
N ARG A 5 -16.64 20.25 -10.07
CA ARG A 5 -15.87 21.49 -10.17
C ARG A 5 -16.45 22.56 -9.25
N LEU A 6 -15.64 23.01 -8.30
CA LEU A 6 -16.00 24.10 -7.39
C LEU A 6 -15.98 25.45 -8.11
N SER A 7 -16.81 26.38 -7.65
CA SER A 7 -16.60 27.81 -7.94
C SER A 7 -15.35 28.31 -7.22
N GLU A 8 -14.75 29.40 -7.72
CA GLU A 8 -13.56 30.00 -7.10
C GLU A 8 -13.77 30.30 -5.61
N LYS A 9 -14.92 30.90 -5.29
CA LYS A 9 -15.31 31.22 -3.91
C LYS A 9 -15.34 29.96 -3.03
N ALA A 10 -15.94 28.87 -3.51
CA ALA A 10 -16.03 27.62 -2.76
C ALA A 10 -14.66 26.93 -2.61
N PHE A 11 -13.82 26.97 -3.65
CA PHE A 11 -12.45 26.47 -3.62
C PHE A 11 -11.61 27.23 -2.59
N LYS A 12 -11.57 28.57 -2.69
CA LYS A 12 -10.79 29.42 -1.77
C LYS A 12 -11.24 29.27 -0.33
N ALA A 13 -12.55 29.16 -0.10
CA ALA A 13 -13.09 28.89 1.23
C ALA A 13 -12.54 27.58 1.81
N ARG A 14 -12.50 26.49 1.03
CA ARG A 14 -11.93 25.20 1.45
C ARG A 14 -10.41 25.28 1.64
N TYR A 15 -9.69 25.85 0.68
CA TYR A 15 -8.23 25.97 0.71
C TYR A 15 -7.73 26.73 1.96
N LYS A 16 -8.48 27.74 2.40
CA LYS A 16 -8.11 28.54 3.57
C LYS A 16 -8.39 27.90 4.92
N GLN A 17 -9.10 26.77 4.99
CA GLN A 17 -9.43 26.09 6.25
C GLN A 17 -8.19 25.61 7.02
N GLN A 18 -7.05 25.46 6.36
CA GLN A 18 -5.79 25.09 7.00
C GLN A 18 -5.06 26.28 7.66
N PHE A 19 -5.56 27.51 7.51
CA PHE A 19 -4.93 28.74 8.03
C PHE A 19 -5.82 29.47 9.05
N VAL A 20 -6.52 28.72 9.90
CA VAL A 20 -7.47 29.29 10.88
C VAL A 20 -6.83 29.82 12.17
N ASP A 21 -5.59 29.42 12.44
CA ASP A 21 -4.86 29.90 13.62
C ASP A 21 -4.67 31.43 13.55
N PRO A 22 -4.91 32.18 14.65
CA PRO A 22 -4.73 33.63 14.68
C PRO A 22 -3.34 34.11 14.24
N ALA A 23 -2.31 33.26 14.34
CA ALA A 23 -0.97 33.56 13.83
C ALA A 23 -0.93 33.84 12.31
N PHE A 24 -1.95 33.39 11.55
CA PHE A 24 -2.08 33.67 10.12
C PHE A 24 -2.78 35.00 9.80
N GLU A 25 -3.41 35.68 10.77
CA GLU A 25 -4.16 36.93 10.53
C GLU A 25 -3.30 38.04 9.88
N PRO A 26 -2.04 38.30 10.33
CA PRO A 26 -1.19 39.29 9.68
C PRO A 26 -0.85 38.96 8.23
N LEU A 27 -1.05 37.71 7.79
CA LEU A 27 -0.72 37.19 6.46
C LEU A 27 -1.96 36.96 5.58
N ALA A 28 -3.14 37.43 5.99
CA ALA A 28 -4.40 37.18 5.28
C ALA A 28 -4.36 37.58 3.80
N GLN A 29 -3.70 38.70 3.46
CA GLN A 29 -3.55 39.15 2.07
C GLN A 29 -2.66 38.20 1.26
N SER A 30 -1.55 37.76 1.83
CA SER A 30 -0.64 36.79 1.19
C SER A 30 -1.34 35.44 0.97
N ILE A 31 -2.14 34.99 1.94
CA ILE A 31 -2.94 33.76 1.81
C ILE A 31 -3.98 33.89 0.69
N GLU A 32 -4.62 35.05 0.51
CA GLU A 32 -5.53 35.28 -0.62
C GLU A 32 -4.80 35.22 -1.97
N GLN A 33 -3.59 35.78 -2.06
CA GLN A 33 -2.78 35.70 -3.27
C GLN A 33 -2.40 34.25 -3.60
N ILE A 34 -1.92 33.49 -2.62
CA ILE A 34 -1.58 32.07 -2.78
C ILE A 34 -2.83 31.25 -3.18
N ALA A 35 -3.96 31.48 -2.52
CA ALA A 35 -5.22 30.79 -2.83
C ALA A 35 -5.70 31.07 -4.26
N SER A 36 -5.44 32.27 -4.79
CA SER A 36 -5.75 32.64 -6.18
C SER A 36 -4.90 31.86 -7.19
N ILE A 37 -3.62 31.66 -6.90
CA ILE A 37 -2.71 30.84 -7.73
C ILE A 37 -3.12 29.35 -7.67
N ALA A 38 -3.43 28.85 -6.46
CA ALA A 38 -3.91 27.48 -6.27
C ALA A 38 -5.24 27.24 -7.02
N TRP A 39 -6.13 28.23 -7.03
CA TRP A 39 -7.36 28.21 -7.81
C TRP A 39 -7.09 28.08 -9.32
N GLN A 40 -6.15 28.85 -9.87
CA GLN A 40 -5.77 28.72 -11.28
C GLN A 40 -5.28 27.29 -11.59
N ALA A 41 -4.46 26.70 -10.71
CA ALA A 41 -3.99 25.32 -10.90
C ALA A 41 -5.12 24.29 -10.89
N TYR A 42 -6.11 24.49 -10.01
CA TYR A 42 -7.34 23.69 -9.98
C TYR A 42 -8.20 23.88 -11.22
N ALA A 43 -8.43 25.14 -11.62
CA ALA A 43 -9.27 25.51 -12.76
C ALA A 43 -8.72 24.97 -14.09
N ASP A 44 -7.40 24.95 -14.23
CA ASP A 44 -6.69 24.46 -15.41
C ASP A 44 -6.36 22.95 -15.31
N SER A 45 -6.80 22.28 -14.23
CA SER A 45 -6.56 20.85 -13.99
C SER A 45 -5.07 20.45 -14.08
N ARG A 46 -4.17 21.33 -13.60
CA ARG A 46 -2.71 21.11 -13.60
C ARG A 46 -2.31 20.03 -12.60
N LYS A 47 -2.54 18.77 -12.96
CA LYS A 47 -2.26 17.60 -12.13
C LYS A 47 -0.75 17.42 -11.88
N SER A 48 0.04 17.48 -12.94
CA SER A 48 1.49 17.25 -12.95
C SER A 48 2.18 18.49 -13.52
N PRO A 49 2.50 19.49 -12.69
CA PRO A 49 2.95 20.80 -13.16
C PRO A 49 4.38 20.78 -13.75
N ILE A 50 5.17 19.77 -13.40
CA ILE A 50 6.56 19.61 -13.87
C ILE A 50 6.66 18.27 -14.60
N THR A 51 7.09 18.33 -15.86
CA THR A 51 7.25 17.17 -16.73
C THR A 51 8.61 17.17 -17.41
N ARG A 52 9.02 16.00 -17.90
CA ARG A 52 10.12 15.83 -18.85
C ARG A 52 9.76 14.78 -19.89
N LYS A 53 10.45 14.81 -21.03
CA LYS A 53 10.30 13.80 -22.09
C LYS A 53 10.61 12.41 -21.55
N ALA A 54 9.78 11.43 -21.93
CA ALA A 54 9.86 10.06 -21.43
C ALA A 54 11.21 9.40 -21.78
N GLY A 55 11.68 9.63 -23.00
CA GLY A 55 12.92 9.05 -23.52
C GLY A 55 12.73 7.65 -24.12
N PRO A 56 13.80 7.07 -24.68
CA PRO A 56 13.74 5.92 -25.59
C PRO A 56 13.31 4.59 -24.93
N ALA A 57 13.22 4.52 -23.61
CA ALA A 57 12.78 3.33 -22.88
C ALA A 57 11.25 3.19 -22.83
N PHE A 58 10.50 4.18 -23.34
CA PHE A 58 9.04 4.22 -23.34
C PHE A 58 8.51 4.18 -24.78
N SER A 59 7.26 3.75 -24.95
CA SER A 59 6.59 3.58 -26.24
C SER A 59 6.51 4.87 -27.06
N ASP A 60 6.32 6.01 -26.38
CA ASP A 60 6.45 7.34 -26.96
C ASP A 60 7.52 8.15 -26.20
N PRO A 61 8.73 8.26 -26.78
CA PRO A 61 9.85 8.99 -26.17
C PRO A 61 9.58 10.49 -25.95
N ASP A 62 8.68 11.09 -26.73
CA ASP A 62 8.38 12.52 -26.69
C ASP A 62 7.19 12.86 -25.78
N TYR A 63 6.56 11.87 -25.16
CA TYR A 63 5.49 12.07 -24.18
C TYR A 63 6.00 12.81 -22.93
N ASP A 64 5.22 13.79 -22.45
CA ASP A 64 5.54 14.55 -21.24
C ASP A 64 5.16 13.77 -19.97
N LEU A 65 6.14 13.13 -19.35
CA LEU A 65 5.97 12.39 -18.09
C LEU A 65 6.19 13.28 -16.87
N SER A 66 5.33 13.11 -15.87
CA SER A 66 5.45 13.75 -14.55
C SER A 66 6.76 13.37 -13.88
N VAL A 67 7.57 14.35 -13.45
CA VAL A 67 8.83 14.07 -12.75
C VAL A 67 8.61 13.27 -11.45
N ASP A 68 7.51 13.53 -10.74
CA ASP A 68 7.08 12.77 -9.55
C ASP A 68 6.86 11.28 -9.86
N TRP A 69 6.23 10.98 -11.00
CA TRP A 69 5.98 9.60 -11.42
C TRP A 69 7.27 8.91 -11.85
N ILE A 70 8.17 9.62 -12.54
CA ILE A 70 9.44 9.05 -12.94
C ILE A 70 10.29 8.70 -11.72
N ALA A 71 10.34 9.57 -10.71
CA ALA A 71 11.04 9.28 -9.45
C ALA A 71 10.46 8.03 -8.74
N ALA A 72 9.12 7.91 -8.69
CA ALA A 72 8.46 6.73 -8.13
C ALA A 72 8.77 5.45 -8.93
N HIS A 73 8.76 5.53 -10.26
CA HIS A 73 9.10 4.42 -11.15
C HIS A 73 10.56 3.99 -10.97
N GLU A 74 11.51 4.93 -10.90
CA GLU A 74 12.92 4.65 -10.62
C GLU A 74 13.10 3.97 -9.25
N ALA A 75 12.39 4.40 -8.21
CA ALA A 75 12.42 3.77 -6.89
C ALA A 75 11.90 2.33 -6.92
N VAL A 76 10.84 2.06 -7.68
CA VAL A 76 10.32 0.70 -7.92
C VAL A 76 11.35 -0.16 -8.66
N LEU A 77 11.98 0.35 -9.71
CA LEU A 77 13.03 -0.38 -10.44
C LEU A 77 14.25 -0.68 -9.55
N GLN A 78 14.66 0.25 -8.71
CA GLN A 78 15.73 0.02 -7.73
C GLN A 78 15.35 -1.06 -6.71
N ALA A 79 14.10 -1.04 -6.21
CA ALA A 79 13.59 -2.10 -5.36
C ALA A 79 13.58 -3.46 -6.06
N GLN A 80 13.19 -3.51 -7.33
CA GLN A 80 13.17 -4.74 -8.13
C GLN A 80 14.58 -5.32 -8.29
N ARG A 81 15.57 -4.49 -8.64
CA ARG A 81 16.98 -4.93 -8.71
C ARG A 81 17.46 -5.51 -7.38
N ARG A 82 17.08 -4.90 -6.25
CA ARG A 82 17.41 -5.40 -4.91
C ARG A 82 16.66 -6.68 -4.52
N TYR A 83 15.55 -7.00 -5.15
CA TYR A 83 14.83 -8.26 -4.97
C TYR A 83 15.53 -9.37 -5.78
N GLU A 84 15.91 -9.07 -7.01
CA GLU A 84 16.55 -10.01 -7.94
C GLU A 84 18.02 -10.33 -7.61
N ASP A 85 18.73 -9.40 -6.95
CA ASP A 85 20.14 -9.57 -6.59
C ASP A 85 20.33 -10.72 -5.60
N LEU A 86 20.78 -11.87 -6.08
CA LEU A 86 21.03 -13.09 -5.29
C LEU A 86 22.17 -12.96 -4.27
N THR A 87 23.01 -11.93 -4.36
CA THR A 87 24.17 -11.73 -3.47
C THR A 87 23.79 -11.10 -2.13
N VAL A 88 22.62 -10.46 -2.04
CA VAL A 88 22.11 -9.89 -0.80
C VAL A 88 21.14 -10.85 -0.10
N PRO A 89 21.09 -10.86 1.24
CA PRO A 89 20.09 -11.60 2.00
C PRO A 89 18.67 -11.18 1.60
N PRO A 90 17.71 -12.11 1.58
CA PRO A 90 16.32 -11.75 1.34
C PRO A 90 15.80 -10.89 2.50
N ARG A 91 14.76 -10.11 2.21
CA ARG A 91 14.17 -9.17 3.17
C ARG A 91 12.68 -9.41 3.35
N LEU A 92 12.21 -9.10 4.55
CA LEU A 92 10.82 -9.24 4.96
C LEU A 92 10.21 -7.85 5.21
N LEU A 93 8.94 -7.71 4.86
CA LEU A 93 8.13 -6.53 5.15
C LEU A 93 7.07 -6.92 6.18
N ILE A 94 7.06 -6.29 7.35
CA ILE A 94 5.98 -6.43 8.34
C ILE A 94 5.10 -5.18 8.25
N ILE A 95 3.79 -5.37 8.07
CA ILE A 95 2.83 -4.29 7.96
C ILE A 95 1.97 -4.26 9.22
N ASN A 96 2.12 -3.19 10.02
CA ASN A 96 1.18 -2.90 11.09
C ASN A 96 -0.08 -2.28 10.48
N GLY A 97 -1.19 -3.01 10.55
CA GLY A 97 -2.49 -2.60 10.04
C GLY A 97 -3.33 -1.76 11.02
N SER A 98 -2.83 -1.44 12.21
CA SER A 98 -3.57 -0.57 13.14
C SER A 98 -3.64 0.86 12.63
N SER A 99 -4.78 1.52 12.77
CA SER A 99 -4.91 2.97 12.61
C SER A 99 -4.55 3.74 13.88
N ARG A 100 -4.31 3.04 15.00
CA ARG A 100 -4.01 3.63 16.31
C ARG A 100 -2.53 3.53 16.60
N SER A 101 -2.02 4.58 17.24
CA SER A 101 -0.74 4.63 17.95
C SER A 101 -0.90 5.40 19.26
N GLU A 102 0.11 5.31 20.12
CA GLU A 102 0.24 6.05 21.37
C GLU A 102 0.18 7.57 21.18
N HIS A 103 0.45 8.07 19.97
CA HIS A 103 0.45 9.49 19.65
C HIS A 103 -0.93 10.06 19.30
N THR A 104 -1.94 9.21 19.04
CA THR A 104 -3.27 9.66 18.53
C THR A 104 -4.47 9.03 19.23
N CYS A 105 -4.27 7.93 19.94
CA CYS A 105 -5.27 7.23 20.73
C CYS A 105 -4.64 6.82 22.07
N PRO A 106 -5.40 6.87 23.18
CA PRO A 106 -5.11 7.51 24.47
C PRO A 106 -3.78 7.14 25.18
N GLY A 107 -2.63 7.25 24.50
CA GLY A 107 -1.31 6.93 25.04
C GLY A 107 -0.93 5.45 24.99
N GLU A 108 -1.74 4.58 24.36
CA GLU A 108 -1.47 3.13 24.30
C GLU A 108 -1.01 2.68 22.91
N MET A 109 0.07 1.90 22.91
CA MET A 109 0.59 1.23 21.72
C MET A 109 -0.37 0.13 21.26
N SER A 110 -0.71 0.10 19.96
CA SER A 110 -1.68 -0.86 19.44
C SER A 110 -1.24 -2.32 19.59
N LYS A 111 -2.20 -3.23 19.84
CA LYS A 111 -1.97 -4.69 19.85
C LYS A 111 -1.26 -5.17 18.57
N SER A 112 -1.67 -4.68 17.40
CA SER A 112 -1.00 -5.01 16.13
C SER A 112 0.48 -4.63 16.09
N PHE A 113 0.84 -3.44 16.61
CA PHE A 113 2.24 -3.01 16.64
C PHE A 113 3.06 -3.86 17.62
N ARG A 114 2.49 -4.19 18.78
CA ARG A 114 3.14 -5.11 19.75
C ARG A 114 3.41 -6.49 19.14
N LEU A 115 2.43 -7.05 18.42
CA LEU A 115 2.59 -8.30 17.69
C LEU A 115 3.62 -8.18 16.54
N ALA A 116 3.68 -7.03 15.85
CA ALA A 116 4.69 -6.75 14.83
C ALA A 116 6.10 -6.73 15.40
N GLU A 117 6.29 -6.14 16.59
CA GLU A 117 7.57 -6.15 17.28
C GLU A 117 7.98 -7.55 17.74
N ILE A 118 7.04 -8.37 18.25
CA ILE A 118 7.32 -9.78 18.57
C ILE A 118 7.82 -10.53 17.32
N ALA A 119 7.15 -10.35 16.18
CA ALA A 119 7.57 -10.97 14.92
C ALA A 119 8.95 -10.44 14.46
N ARG A 120 9.17 -9.12 14.49
CA ARG A 120 10.45 -8.48 14.12
C ARG A 120 11.59 -9.01 14.99
N GLU A 121 11.41 -9.04 16.30
CA GLU A 121 12.42 -9.54 17.24
C GLU A 121 12.72 -11.02 17.03
N THR A 122 11.71 -11.83 16.75
CA THR A 122 11.89 -13.27 16.46
C THR A 122 12.75 -13.45 15.22
N ILE A 123 12.42 -12.77 14.13
CA ILE A 123 13.18 -12.83 12.87
C ILE A 123 14.62 -12.35 13.08
N ASP A 124 14.80 -11.21 13.76
CA ASP A 124 16.12 -10.66 14.04
C ASP A 124 16.96 -11.61 14.91
N LYS A 125 16.40 -12.18 15.98
CA LYS A 125 17.13 -13.08 16.89
C LYS A 125 17.49 -14.40 16.22
N GLU A 126 16.56 -15.01 15.48
CA GLU A 126 16.68 -16.40 15.04
C GLU A 126 17.20 -16.56 13.60
N THR A 127 16.87 -15.64 12.69
CA THR A 127 17.17 -15.80 11.25
C THR A 127 18.08 -14.72 10.70
N LYS A 128 18.20 -13.57 11.39
CA LYS A 128 19.03 -12.42 10.98
C LYS A 128 18.66 -11.85 9.61
N LEU A 129 17.46 -12.13 9.11
CA LEU A 129 16.95 -11.53 7.88
C LEU A 129 16.65 -10.05 8.10
N ALA A 130 16.87 -9.24 7.06
CA ALA A 130 16.49 -7.84 7.10
C ALA A 130 14.97 -7.70 7.17
N VAL A 131 14.47 -6.95 8.15
CA VAL A 131 13.05 -6.65 8.33
C VAL A 131 12.83 -5.15 8.22
N GLU A 132 11.84 -4.77 7.42
CA GLU A 132 11.33 -3.41 7.36
C GLU A 132 9.89 -3.40 7.91
N ILE A 133 9.55 -2.41 8.75
CA ILE A 133 8.19 -2.23 9.26
C ILE A 133 7.52 -1.10 8.50
N LEU A 134 6.38 -1.41 7.85
CA LEU A 134 5.43 -0.42 7.37
C LEU A 134 4.34 -0.21 8.42
N ASP A 135 4.47 0.88 9.17
CA ASP A 135 3.48 1.26 10.17
C ASP A 135 2.38 2.16 9.59
N LEU A 136 1.21 1.57 9.30
CA LEU A 136 0.08 2.32 8.74
C LEU A 136 -0.63 3.21 9.78
N SER A 137 -0.29 3.12 11.06
CA SER A 137 -0.80 4.03 12.10
C SER A 137 -0.39 5.49 11.84
N ARG A 138 0.70 5.69 11.10
CA ARG A 138 1.23 6.99 10.70
C ARG A 138 0.26 7.80 9.84
N LEU A 139 -0.73 7.16 9.20
CA LEU A 139 -1.81 7.88 8.52
C LEU A 139 -2.70 8.68 9.48
N ALA A 140 -2.82 8.25 10.73
CA ALA A 140 -3.56 8.97 11.75
C ALA A 140 -2.65 9.90 12.56
N SER A 141 -1.37 9.53 12.73
CA SER A 141 -0.46 10.18 13.69
C SER A 141 0.57 11.13 13.10
N GLU A 142 0.81 11.11 11.79
CA GLU A 142 1.80 11.97 11.16
C GLU A 142 1.14 13.02 10.26
N TYR A 143 1.48 14.29 10.52
CA TYR A 143 1.00 15.40 9.71
C TYR A 143 1.40 15.23 8.25
N GLY A 144 0.43 15.31 7.34
CA GLY A 144 0.68 15.24 5.91
C GLY A 144 0.90 13.82 5.36
N ARG A 145 0.76 12.74 6.15
CA ARG A 145 0.86 11.38 5.59
C ARG A 145 -0.51 10.85 5.20
N ASN A 146 -0.77 10.70 3.90
CA ASN A 146 -2.08 10.24 3.39
C ASN A 146 -1.93 9.10 2.39
N ILE A 147 -2.87 8.15 2.37
CA ILE A 147 -3.11 7.31 1.20
C ILE A 147 -4.45 7.72 0.62
N HIS A 148 -4.44 8.37 -0.54
CA HIS A 148 -5.69 8.75 -1.18
C HIS A 148 -6.37 7.53 -1.84
N PRO A 149 -7.71 7.48 -1.89
CA PRO A 149 -8.44 6.34 -2.45
C PRO A 149 -8.05 6.00 -3.89
N CYS A 150 -8.12 4.73 -4.27
CA CYS A 150 -7.95 4.33 -5.66
C CYS A 150 -9.03 4.96 -6.56
N LYS A 151 -8.65 5.44 -7.75
CA LYS A 151 -9.58 5.99 -8.74
C LYS A 151 -10.19 4.92 -9.67
N ALA A 152 -9.92 3.64 -9.40
CA ALA A 152 -10.45 2.49 -10.13
C ALA A 152 -10.24 2.54 -11.66
N CYS A 153 -9.12 3.12 -12.13
CA CYS A 153 -8.80 3.17 -13.57
C CYS A 153 -8.72 1.77 -14.20
N PHE A 154 -8.30 0.77 -13.41
CA PHE A 154 -8.23 -0.63 -13.81
C PHE A 154 -9.59 -1.16 -14.30
N SER A 155 -10.71 -0.69 -13.73
CA SER A 155 -12.06 -1.12 -14.13
C SER A 155 -12.53 -0.54 -15.48
N THR A 156 -11.72 0.31 -16.13
CA THR A 156 -11.96 0.76 -17.50
C THR A 156 -11.24 -0.10 -18.52
N ALA A 157 -9.94 -0.34 -18.26
CA ALA A 157 -9.07 -1.26 -18.96
C ALA A 157 -7.81 -1.46 -18.11
N ALA A 158 -7.25 -2.67 -18.02
CA ALA A 158 -6.06 -2.92 -17.20
C ALA A 158 -4.86 -2.00 -17.55
N PRO A 159 -4.53 -1.75 -18.83
CA PRO A 159 -3.44 -0.85 -19.22
C PRO A 159 -3.67 0.62 -18.83
N LEU A 160 -4.92 1.02 -18.53
CA LEU A 160 -5.23 2.37 -18.05
C LEU A 160 -4.76 2.56 -16.59
N CYS A 161 -4.58 1.48 -15.82
CA CYS A 161 -3.96 1.54 -14.51
C CYS A 161 -2.44 1.53 -14.70
N HIS A 162 -1.69 2.46 -14.10
CA HIS A 162 -0.23 2.50 -14.29
C HIS A 162 0.50 1.91 -13.09
N TRP A 163 1.71 1.39 -13.32
CA TRP A 163 2.60 0.86 -12.29
C TRP A 163 3.95 1.61 -12.27
N PRO A 164 4.31 2.31 -11.17
CA PRO A 164 3.46 2.66 -10.03
C PRO A 164 2.31 3.60 -10.45
N CYS A 165 1.32 3.77 -9.58
CA CYS A 165 0.11 4.51 -9.89
C CYS A 165 0.38 5.99 -10.25
N SER A 166 0.07 6.40 -11.48
CA SER A 166 0.24 7.80 -11.88
C SER A 166 -0.92 8.72 -11.51
N CYS A 167 -1.97 8.25 -10.82
CA CYS A 167 -3.09 9.09 -10.41
C CYS A 167 -2.73 10.14 -9.34
N TYR A 168 -1.58 9.93 -8.70
CA TYR A 168 -1.03 10.70 -7.59
C TYR A 168 0.49 10.92 -7.80
N PRO A 169 1.07 12.00 -7.25
CA PRO A 169 0.36 13.13 -6.65
C PRO A 169 -0.53 13.85 -7.66
N ASN A 170 -1.58 14.49 -7.18
CA ASN A 170 -2.40 15.38 -8.00
C ASN A 170 -2.39 16.78 -7.39
N HIS A 171 -1.54 17.64 -7.95
CA HIS A 171 -1.31 19.01 -7.47
C HIS A 171 -2.56 19.87 -7.57
N SER A 172 -3.33 19.75 -8.67
CA SER A 172 -4.58 20.48 -8.85
C SER A 172 -5.63 20.19 -7.77
N LEU A 173 -5.64 18.98 -7.22
CA LEU A 173 -6.60 18.54 -6.19
C LEU A 173 -6.04 18.58 -4.77
N GLY A 174 -4.82 19.11 -4.57
CA GLY A 174 -4.16 19.10 -3.25
C GLY A 174 -3.77 17.71 -2.74
N GLN A 175 -3.69 16.71 -3.64
CA GLN A 175 -3.39 15.32 -3.30
C GLN A 175 -1.88 15.04 -3.41
N VAL A 176 -1.05 15.96 -2.89
CA VAL A 176 0.41 15.94 -3.00
C VAL A 176 1.08 15.10 -1.91
N GLN A 177 0.35 14.88 -0.83
CA GLN A 177 0.73 14.20 0.41
C GLN A 177 0.57 12.67 0.33
N ASP A 178 0.55 12.09 -0.88
CA ASP A 178 0.26 10.67 -1.11
C ASP A 178 1.48 9.80 -0.79
N TRP A 179 1.32 8.85 0.13
CA TRP A 179 2.40 8.04 0.67
C TRP A 179 2.71 6.78 -0.16
N MET A 180 1.87 6.43 -1.15
CA MET A 180 2.02 5.16 -1.87
C MET A 180 3.32 5.06 -2.67
N ASN A 181 3.90 6.18 -3.12
CA ASN A 181 5.16 6.16 -3.85
C ASN A 181 6.36 5.69 -2.99
N GLU A 182 6.28 5.82 -1.66
CA GLU A 182 7.24 5.23 -0.72
C GLU A 182 6.91 3.75 -0.43
N ILE A 183 5.61 3.39 -0.42
CA ILE A 183 5.14 2.04 -0.10
C ILE A 183 5.39 1.04 -1.24
N TYR A 184 5.20 1.43 -2.51
CA TYR A 184 5.40 0.51 -3.65
C TYR A 184 6.81 -0.11 -3.65
N PRO A 185 7.91 0.66 -3.50
CA PRO A 185 9.25 0.09 -3.37
C PRO A 185 9.43 -0.89 -2.21
N MET A 186 8.77 -0.68 -1.06
CA MET A 186 8.85 -1.61 0.08
C MET A 186 8.27 -2.98 -0.28
N TRP A 187 7.08 -2.99 -0.91
CA TRP A 187 6.44 -4.21 -1.40
C TRP A 187 7.29 -4.91 -2.47
N VAL A 188 7.87 -4.14 -3.39
CA VAL A 188 8.72 -4.68 -4.45
C VAL A 188 10.01 -5.27 -3.90
N ALA A 189 10.64 -4.61 -2.93
CA ALA A 189 11.90 -5.10 -2.37
C ALA A 189 11.73 -6.37 -1.50
N ALA A 190 10.52 -6.59 -0.96
CA ALA A 190 10.18 -7.68 -0.06
C ALA A 190 10.13 -9.04 -0.76
N HIS A 191 10.70 -10.07 -0.11
CA HIS A 191 10.59 -11.47 -0.52
C HIS A 191 9.46 -12.19 0.21
N GLY A 192 9.22 -11.79 1.47
CA GLY A 192 8.10 -12.22 2.29
C GLY A 192 7.40 -11.02 2.90
N ILE A 193 6.07 -11.06 2.97
CA ILE A 193 5.23 -9.98 3.50
C ILE A 193 4.37 -10.52 4.64
N MET A 194 4.48 -9.93 5.83
CA MET A 194 3.61 -10.22 6.96
C MET A 194 2.63 -9.08 7.18
N ILE A 195 1.33 -9.36 7.20
CA ILE A 195 0.29 -8.36 7.49
C ILE A 195 -0.34 -8.67 8.83
N ILE A 196 -0.30 -7.70 9.76
CA ILE A 196 -0.91 -7.81 11.09
C ILE A 196 -2.05 -6.79 11.19
N SER A 197 -3.29 -7.24 11.11
CA SER A 197 -4.46 -6.35 11.09
C SER A 197 -5.36 -6.56 12.30
N PRO A 198 -5.89 -5.47 12.91
CA PRO A 198 -7.07 -5.59 13.76
C PRO A 198 -8.32 -5.82 12.88
N VAL A 199 -9.44 -6.14 13.53
CA VAL A 199 -10.77 -6.14 12.91
C VAL A 199 -11.48 -4.81 13.19
N ASN A 200 -11.95 -4.14 12.13
CA ASN A 200 -12.85 -3.00 12.21
C ASN A 200 -14.19 -3.36 11.53
N TRP A 201 -15.25 -3.61 12.31
CA TRP A 201 -16.59 -3.92 11.78
C TRP A 201 -16.59 -5.01 10.69
N TYR A 202 -16.05 -6.21 11.00
CA TYR A 202 -15.90 -7.34 10.07
C TYR A 202 -15.03 -7.06 8.84
N GLN A 203 -14.23 -5.99 8.85
CA GLN A 203 -13.35 -5.60 7.76
C GLN A 203 -11.93 -5.31 8.27
N VAL A 204 -10.98 -5.24 7.33
CA VAL A 204 -9.66 -4.65 7.60
C VAL A 204 -9.80 -3.20 8.05
N SER A 205 -8.79 -2.66 8.72
CA SER A 205 -8.76 -1.23 9.04
C SER A 205 -8.75 -0.36 7.78
N SER A 206 -9.23 0.89 7.90
CA SER A 206 -9.23 1.84 6.78
C SER A 206 -7.83 2.06 6.17
N PRO A 207 -6.74 2.21 6.96
CA PRO A 207 -5.38 2.28 6.41
C PRO A 207 -4.99 1.07 5.57
N VAL A 208 -5.29 -0.15 6.04
CA VAL A 208 -5.01 -1.39 5.29
C VAL A 208 -5.82 -1.41 4.00
N LYS A 209 -7.12 -1.07 4.06
CA LYS A 209 -7.98 -1.02 2.87
C LYS A 209 -7.50 -0.02 1.83
N LEU A 210 -7.08 1.17 2.24
CA LEU A 210 -6.53 2.19 1.36
C LEU A 210 -5.28 1.69 0.62
N MET A 211 -4.36 1.03 1.35
CA MET A 211 -3.18 0.40 0.74
C MET A 211 -3.58 -0.74 -0.22
N MET A 212 -4.48 -1.64 0.20
CA MET A 212 -4.99 -2.74 -0.64
C MET A 212 -5.55 -2.23 -1.97
N ASP A 213 -6.43 -1.24 -1.92
CA ASP A 213 -7.08 -0.67 -3.10
C ASP A 213 -6.07 0.00 -4.05
N ARG A 214 -5.01 0.57 -3.50
CA ARG A 214 -3.94 1.21 -4.27
C ARG A 214 -2.92 0.24 -4.84
N LEU A 215 -2.92 -1.02 -4.40
CA LEU A 215 -2.09 -2.10 -4.94
C LEU A 215 -2.74 -2.83 -6.12
N VAL A 216 -3.96 -2.49 -6.54
CA VAL A 216 -4.55 -3.03 -7.78
C VAL A 216 -3.65 -2.81 -9.01
N CYS A 217 -2.86 -1.74 -9.03
CA CYS A 217 -1.88 -1.49 -10.10
C CYS A 217 -0.74 -2.52 -10.14
N ALA A 218 -0.46 -3.21 -9.04
CA ALA A 218 0.58 -4.23 -8.97
C ALA A 218 0.16 -5.53 -9.68
N ASP A 219 -1.14 -5.78 -9.83
CA ASP A 219 -1.66 -7.01 -10.45
C ASP A 219 -1.53 -7.01 -11.97
N GLY A 220 -1.80 -5.88 -12.63
CA GLY A 220 -1.74 -5.81 -14.08
C GLY A 220 -1.56 -4.41 -14.65
N GLY A 221 -1.08 -3.46 -13.83
CA GLY A 221 -0.90 -2.09 -14.27
C GLY A 221 0.23 -1.94 -15.29
N ASN A 222 0.05 -1.01 -16.21
CA ASN A 222 0.98 -0.65 -17.26
C ASN A 222 2.19 0.15 -16.71
N PRO A 223 3.44 -0.34 -16.85
CA PRO A 223 4.62 0.37 -16.41
C PRO A 223 5.04 1.54 -17.34
N ASP A 224 4.36 1.72 -18.46
CA ASP A 224 4.62 2.74 -19.47
C ASP A 224 3.39 3.63 -19.71
N PRO A 225 3.25 4.76 -19.00
CA PRO A 225 2.14 5.69 -19.22
C PRO A 225 2.05 6.25 -20.65
N SER A 226 3.14 6.23 -21.42
CA SER A 226 3.17 6.78 -22.79
C SER A 226 2.47 5.85 -23.80
N LEU A 227 2.43 4.54 -23.51
CA LEU A 227 1.72 3.54 -24.31
C LEU A 227 0.23 3.89 -24.47
N THR A 228 -0.39 4.37 -23.39
CA THR A 228 -1.79 4.82 -23.36
C THR A 228 -1.90 6.34 -23.40
N GLN A 229 -0.82 7.05 -23.73
CA GLN A 229 -0.77 8.52 -23.82
C GLN A 229 -1.38 9.20 -22.58
N GLY A 230 -0.96 8.73 -21.42
CA GLY A 230 -1.53 9.07 -20.13
C GLY A 230 -2.76 8.23 -19.83
N LYS A 231 -3.88 8.87 -19.49
CA LYS A 231 -5.13 8.19 -19.11
C LYS A 231 -6.14 8.21 -20.26
N ASP A 232 -5.70 7.90 -21.49
CA ASP A 232 -6.59 7.73 -22.64
C ASP A 232 -7.28 6.36 -22.58
N ALA A 233 -8.59 6.38 -22.32
CA ALA A 233 -9.39 5.16 -22.17
C ALA A 233 -9.57 4.39 -23.49
N ALA A 234 -9.56 5.05 -24.65
CA ALA A 234 -9.72 4.38 -25.94
C ALA A 234 -8.44 3.59 -26.28
N LYS A 235 -7.28 4.22 -26.12
CA LYS A 235 -5.97 3.57 -26.33
C LYS A 235 -5.75 2.42 -25.36
N ALA A 236 -6.09 2.60 -24.07
CA ALA A 236 -5.95 1.53 -23.10
C ALA A 236 -6.81 0.29 -23.44
N LYS A 237 -8.03 0.48 -23.96
CA LYS A 237 -8.88 -0.62 -24.42
C LYS A 237 -8.33 -1.31 -25.66
N GLU A 238 -7.77 -0.54 -26.60
CA GLU A 238 -7.09 -1.10 -27.78
C GLU A 238 -5.93 -2.00 -27.36
N VAL A 239 -5.08 -1.53 -26.44
CA VAL A 239 -3.97 -2.30 -25.87
C VAL A 239 -4.47 -3.56 -25.15
N GLU A 240 -5.54 -3.47 -24.36
CA GLU A 240 -6.09 -4.63 -23.65
C GLU A 240 -6.65 -5.69 -24.60
N LEU A 241 -7.43 -5.26 -25.59
CA LEU A 241 -8.01 -6.15 -26.62
C LEU A 241 -6.96 -6.75 -27.55
N ALA A 242 -5.77 -6.15 -27.65
CA ALA A 242 -4.62 -6.72 -28.35
C ALA A 242 -3.91 -7.85 -27.56
N GLY A 243 -4.40 -8.19 -26.37
CA GLY A 243 -3.89 -9.32 -25.57
C GLY A 243 -2.96 -8.88 -24.45
N TRP A 244 -3.38 -7.92 -23.62
CA TRP A 244 -2.61 -7.49 -22.44
C TRP A 244 -2.26 -8.68 -21.54
N ASP A 245 -1.01 -8.76 -21.10
CA ASP A 245 -0.42 -9.93 -20.47
C ASP A 245 -0.59 -9.99 -18.95
N TYR A 246 -1.10 -8.91 -18.33
CA TYR A 246 -1.27 -8.74 -16.89
C TYR A 246 0.04 -9.06 -16.13
N PRO A 247 1.02 -8.12 -16.09
CA PRO A 247 2.39 -8.41 -15.67
C PRO A 247 2.57 -8.98 -14.26
N ARG A 248 1.60 -8.76 -13.34
CA ARG A 248 1.64 -9.24 -11.94
C ARG A 248 2.97 -8.93 -11.26
N HIS A 249 3.30 -7.65 -11.15
CA HIS A 249 4.56 -7.09 -10.64
C HIS A 249 5.01 -7.64 -9.28
N LEU A 250 4.07 -8.16 -8.48
CA LEU A 250 4.35 -8.72 -7.16
C LEU A 250 4.35 -10.26 -7.08
N ALA A 251 4.09 -10.96 -8.20
CA ALA A 251 3.96 -12.41 -8.24
C ALA A 251 5.17 -13.14 -7.65
N GLY A 252 4.90 -14.27 -7.00
CA GLY A 252 5.93 -15.13 -6.43
C GLY A 252 6.49 -14.68 -5.08
N ARG A 253 5.99 -13.59 -4.48
CA ARG A 253 6.31 -13.29 -3.08
C ARG A 253 5.54 -14.22 -2.14
N LEU A 254 6.11 -14.44 -0.96
CA LEU A 254 5.48 -15.22 0.10
C LEU A 254 4.76 -14.31 1.09
N PHE A 255 3.74 -14.83 1.77
CA PHE A 255 3.04 -14.06 2.78
C PHE A 255 2.72 -14.81 4.06
N SER A 256 2.51 -14.03 5.13
CA SER A 256 1.92 -14.42 6.40
C SER A 256 0.87 -13.37 6.80
N VAL A 257 -0.24 -13.79 7.40
CA VAL A 257 -1.34 -12.93 7.82
C VAL A 257 -1.71 -13.27 9.25
N ILE A 258 -1.71 -12.25 10.11
CA ILE A 258 -2.18 -12.33 11.49
C ILE A 258 -3.33 -11.35 11.64
N VAL A 259 -4.48 -11.86 12.04
CA VAL A 259 -5.65 -11.04 12.35
C VAL A 259 -6.02 -11.24 13.80
N HIS A 260 -6.24 -10.15 14.52
CA HIS A 260 -6.81 -10.19 15.86
C HIS A 260 -8.08 -9.36 15.93
N GLY A 261 -9.05 -9.88 16.67
CA GLY A 261 -10.27 -9.16 17.03
C GLY A 261 -10.54 -9.29 18.54
N ASP A 262 -11.54 -8.57 19.02
CA ASP A 262 -11.95 -8.68 20.42
C ASP A 262 -13.11 -9.68 20.60
N VAL A 263 -13.99 -9.81 19.58
CA VAL A 263 -15.20 -10.64 19.69
C VAL A 263 -15.53 -11.37 18.39
N GLU A 264 -15.62 -10.68 17.26
CA GLU A 264 -16.05 -11.26 15.98
C GLU A 264 -15.29 -10.70 14.78
N GLY A 265 -15.31 -11.46 13.68
CA GLY A 265 -14.85 -11.02 12.36
C GLY A 265 -13.40 -11.33 12.01
N ALA A 266 -12.62 -11.93 12.93
CA ALA A 266 -11.21 -12.21 12.71
C ALA A 266 -10.99 -13.17 11.52
N GLU A 267 -11.75 -14.26 11.46
CA GLU A 267 -11.72 -15.23 10.36
C GLU A 267 -12.03 -14.58 8.99
N ASN A 268 -13.10 -13.78 8.91
CA ASN A 268 -13.52 -13.12 7.67
C ASN A 268 -12.44 -12.17 7.14
N VAL A 269 -11.81 -11.41 8.03
CA VAL A 269 -10.74 -10.47 7.66
C VAL A 269 -9.49 -11.23 7.22
N ARG A 270 -9.13 -12.32 7.90
CA ARG A 270 -8.01 -13.17 7.48
C ARG A 270 -8.24 -13.75 6.08
N HIS A 271 -9.42 -14.30 5.82
CA HIS A 271 -9.79 -14.80 4.49
C HIS A 271 -9.70 -13.70 3.42
N SER A 272 -10.26 -12.51 3.69
CA SER A 272 -10.23 -11.38 2.77
C SER A 272 -8.79 -10.96 2.39
N ILE A 273 -7.89 -10.86 3.37
CA ILE A 273 -6.48 -10.53 3.11
C ILE A 273 -5.80 -11.66 2.34
N ALA A 274 -5.95 -12.91 2.78
CA ALA A 274 -5.28 -14.05 2.16
C ALA A 274 -5.71 -14.25 0.69
N ASP A 275 -7.01 -14.12 0.41
CA ASP A 275 -7.55 -14.25 -0.94
C ASP A 275 -7.09 -13.10 -1.85
N TRP A 276 -7.00 -11.88 -1.32
CA TRP A 276 -6.41 -10.75 -2.05
C TRP A 276 -4.94 -11.01 -2.42
N LEU A 277 -4.13 -11.51 -1.48
CA LEU A 277 -2.71 -11.81 -1.74
C LEU A 277 -2.55 -12.95 -2.76
N ARG A 278 -3.34 -14.02 -2.63
CA ARG A 278 -3.36 -15.12 -3.62
C ARG A 278 -3.83 -14.65 -5.00
N PHE A 279 -4.80 -13.73 -5.06
CA PHE A 279 -5.27 -13.15 -6.31
C PHE A 279 -4.15 -12.41 -7.07
N MET A 280 -3.25 -11.74 -6.33
CA MET A 280 -2.03 -11.12 -6.88
C MET A 280 -0.87 -12.12 -7.11
N LYS A 281 -1.13 -13.44 -7.02
CA LYS A 281 -0.17 -14.53 -7.20
C LYS A 281 0.98 -14.54 -6.17
N LEU A 282 0.69 -14.11 -4.94
CA LEU A 282 1.52 -14.43 -3.78
C LEU A 282 1.09 -15.77 -3.17
N SER A 283 1.97 -16.39 -2.42
CA SER A 283 1.73 -17.72 -1.83
C SER A 283 1.88 -17.68 -0.31
N PRO A 284 1.03 -18.39 0.45
CA PRO A 284 1.21 -18.47 1.89
C PRO A 284 2.54 -19.17 2.21
N ALA A 285 3.22 -18.71 3.26
CA ALA A 285 4.50 -19.28 3.69
C ALA A 285 4.37 -20.66 4.36
N GLY A 286 3.15 -21.15 4.58
CA GLY A 286 2.88 -22.47 5.12
C GLY A 286 1.55 -22.50 5.88
N PRO A 287 1.14 -23.67 6.42
CA PRO A 287 -0.11 -23.81 7.15
C PRO A 287 -0.23 -22.90 8.39
N GLY A 288 0.90 -22.63 9.07
CA GLY A 288 0.96 -21.74 10.24
C GLY A 288 1.14 -20.26 9.90
N ALA A 289 1.15 -19.89 8.61
CA ALA A 289 1.35 -18.50 8.19
C ALA A 289 0.06 -17.68 8.19
N GLU A 290 -1.10 -18.29 8.45
CA GLU A 290 -2.40 -17.62 8.46
C GLU A 290 -3.06 -17.84 9.80
N LEU A 291 -3.21 -16.77 10.58
CA LEU A 291 -3.68 -16.78 11.97
C LEU A 291 -4.83 -15.80 12.16
N ASP A 292 -5.91 -16.26 12.80
CA ASP A 292 -6.97 -15.40 13.32
C ASP A 292 -7.28 -15.74 14.78
N ARG A 293 -7.26 -14.76 15.68
CA ARG A 293 -7.48 -14.98 17.12
C ARG A 293 -8.32 -13.88 17.74
N TYR A 294 -9.00 -14.22 18.83
CA TYR A 294 -9.66 -13.25 19.69
C TYR A 294 -8.82 -13.01 20.94
N ILE A 295 -8.46 -11.75 21.20
CA ILE A 295 -7.69 -11.36 22.39
C ILE A 295 -8.67 -10.78 23.40
N GLY A 296 -8.79 -11.42 24.56
CA GLY A 296 -9.75 -11.01 25.59
C GLY A 296 -11.21 -11.24 25.17
N TYR A 297 -11.52 -12.39 24.56
CA TYR A 297 -12.86 -12.74 24.06
C TYR A 297 -13.96 -12.49 25.11
N TRP A 298 -14.90 -11.59 24.79
CA TRP A 298 -15.98 -11.12 25.68
C TRP A 298 -15.54 -10.56 27.05
N LYS A 299 -14.26 -10.26 27.24
CA LYS A 299 -13.74 -9.58 28.43
C LYS A 299 -13.84 -8.05 28.27
N PRO A 300 -13.74 -7.27 29.37
CA PRO A 300 -13.73 -5.82 29.27
C PRO A 300 -12.59 -5.30 28.39
N TYR A 301 -12.90 -4.38 27.47
CA TYR A 301 -11.90 -3.76 26.59
C TYR A 301 -10.77 -3.05 27.35
N ALA A 302 -11.08 -2.54 28.55
CA ALA A 302 -10.13 -1.85 29.42
C ALA A 302 -8.96 -2.75 29.87
N THR A 303 -9.12 -4.07 29.88
CA THR A 303 -8.04 -5.02 30.23
C THR A 303 -7.46 -5.72 29.00
N SER A 304 -7.87 -5.36 27.78
CA SER A 304 -7.52 -6.11 26.57
C SER A 304 -6.02 -6.12 26.24
N HIS A 305 -5.25 -5.16 26.78
CA HIS A 305 -3.80 -5.11 26.66
C HIS A 305 -3.12 -6.06 27.65
N ASP A 306 -3.60 -6.13 28.89
CA ASP A 306 -3.16 -7.11 29.89
C ASP A 306 -3.47 -8.53 29.43
N GLU A 307 -4.62 -8.72 28.77
CA GLU A 307 -4.99 -10.00 28.16
C GLU A 307 -4.01 -10.44 27.06
N LEU A 308 -3.53 -9.52 26.23
CA LEU A 308 -2.47 -9.83 25.26
C LEU A 308 -1.15 -10.17 25.96
N ASP A 309 -0.83 -9.48 27.06
CA ASP A 309 0.41 -9.71 27.80
C ASP A 309 0.45 -11.07 28.49
N ALA A 310 -0.68 -11.51 29.05
CA ALA A 310 -0.82 -12.80 29.69
C ALA A 310 -0.94 -13.97 28.68
N ASP A 311 -1.33 -13.71 27.44
CA ASP A 311 -1.51 -14.74 26.42
C ASP A 311 -0.18 -15.10 25.73
N GLU A 312 0.64 -15.91 26.40
CA GLU A 312 1.88 -16.42 25.80
C GLU A 312 1.63 -17.28 24.55
N THR A 313 0.43 -17.84 24.40
CA THR A 313 0.08 -18.73 23.29
C THR A 313 -0.05 -17.94 21.99
N ILE A 314 -0.84 -16.85 21.97
CA ILE A 314 -0.94 -16.01 20.76
C ILE A 314 0.41 -15.39 20.41
N GLN A 315 1.19 -14.99 21.41
CA GLN A 315 2.52 -14.47 21.16
C GLN A 315 3.39 -15.51 20.46
N GLU A 316 3.37 -16.77 20.92
CA GLU A 316 4.11 -17.86 20.30
C GLU A 316 3.58 -18.24 18.91
N GLU A 317 2.27 -18.18 18.68
CA GLU A 317 1.69 -18.34 17.34
C GLU A 317 2.20 -17.27 16.37
N VAL A 318 2.34 -16.01 16.84
CA VAL A 318 2.95 -14.94 16.04
C VAL A 318 4.44 -15.20 15.76
N ARG A 319 5.20 -15.70 16.75
CA ARG A 319 6.59 -16.12 16.53
C ARG A 319 6.68 -17.24 15.48
N ASN A 320 5.80 -18.23 15.56
CA ASN A 320 5.75 -19.34 14.60
C ASN A 320 5.36 -18.89 13.19
N ALA A 321 4.43 -17.94 13.06
CA ALA A 321 4.08 -17.35 11.77
C ALA A 321 5.27 -16.56 11.18
N ALA A 322 6.07 -15.89 12.01
CA ALA A 322 7.28 -15.18 11.61
C ALA A 322 8.40 -16.13 11.18
N ARG A 323 8.64 -17.21 11.95
CA ARG A 323 9.58 -18.29 11.60
C ARG A 323 9.22 -18.94 10.28
N SER A 324 7.95 -19.30 10.11
CA SER A 324 7.44 -19.92 8.88
C SER A 324 7.69 -19.03 7.66
N LEU A 325 7.43 -17.72 7.78
CA LEU A 325 7.70 -16.77 6.69
C LEU A 325 9.19 -16.67 6.36
N ALA A 326 10.04 -16.55 7.37
CA ALA A 326 11.48 -16.44 7.19
C ALA A 326 12.09 -17.71 6.58
N GLU A 327 11.73 -18.89 7.11
CA GLU A 327 12.14 -20.19 6.60
C GLU A 327 11.70 -20.36 5.14
N ALA A 328 10.43 -20.12 4.83
CA ALA A 328 9.90 -20.27 3.48
C ALA A 328 10.61 -19.35 2.47
N VAL A 329 10.96 -18.12 2.88
CA VAL A 329 11.73 -17.19 2.04
C VAL A 329 13.15 -17.68 1.81
N VAL A 330 13.83 -18.22 2.82
CA VAL A 330 15.16 -18.83 2.69
C VAL A 330 15.11 -20.05 1.76
N GLU A 331 14.14 -20.94 1.97
CA GLU A 331 13.94 -22.12 1.13
C GLU A 331 13.61 -21.74 -0.32
N ARG A 332 12.82 -20.68 -0.53
CA ARG A 332 12.50 -20.18 -1.87
C ARG A 332 13.72 -19.59 -2.55
N ARG A 333 14.51 -18.81 -1.82
CA ARG A 333 15.76 -18.24 -2.31
C ARG A 333 16.76 -19.33 -2.70
N ALA A 334 16.77 -20.44 -1.97
CA ALA A 334 17.62 -21.59 -2.25
C ALA A 334 17.05 -22.54 -3.33
N GLY A 335 15.89 -22.23 -3.92
CA GLY A 335 15.24 -23.07 -4.94
C GLY A 335 14.62 -24.37 -4.41
N ARG A 336 14.48 -24.50 -3.08
CA ARG A 336 13.92 -25.69 -2.39
C ARG A 336 12.44 -25.55 -2.07
N PHE A 337 11.91 -24.33 -2.04
CA PHE A 337 10.47 -24.11 -1.85
C PHE A 337 9.70 -24.49 -3.11
N ARG A 338 8.95 -25.60 -3.03
CA ARG A 338 8.16 -26.11 -4.14
C ARG A 338 6.70 -25.71 -4.00
N GLN A 339 6.24 -24.84 -4.90
CA GLN A 339 4.81 -24.58 -5.06
C GLN A 339 4.20 -25.56 -6.06
N ILE A 340 3.20 -26.31 -5.63
CA ILE A 340 2.47 -27.24 -6.49
C ILE A 340 1.61 -26.44 -7.48
N GLY A 341 1.65 -26.83 -8.76
CA GLY A 341 0.82 -26.22 -9.80
C GLY A 341 1.30 -24.86 -10.34
N ILE A 342 2.48 -24.37 -9.96
CA ILE A 342 2.97 -23.04 -10.39
C ILE A 342 3.15 -22.89 -11.90
N GLY A 343 3.39 -24.00 -12.61
CA GLY A 343 3.51 -24.03 -14.08
C GLY A 343 2.20 -24.33 -14.81
N LEU A 344 1.07 -24.42 -14.10
CA LEU A 344 -0.23 -24.58 -14.75
C LEU A 344 -0.67 -23.23 -15.33
N GLU A 345 -1.01 -23.24 -16.61
CA GLU A 345 -1.63 -22.09 -17.24
C GLU A 345 -3.07 -21.94 -16.75
N ASP A 346 -3.46 -20.70 -16.45
CA ASP A 346 -4.83 -20.40 -16.06
C ASP A 346 -5.71 -20.49 -17.32
N PRO A 347 -6.71 -21.40 -17.39
CA PRO A 347 -7.58 -21.51 -18.56
C PRO A 347 -8.42 -20.25 -18.79
N ARG A 348 -8.55 -19.40 -17.77
CA ARG A 348 -9.13 -18.06 -17.87
C ARG A 348 -8.04 -17.06 -17.55
N GLN A 349 -7.30 -16.68 -18.59
CA GLN A 349 -6.44 -15.52 -18.50
C GLN A 349 -7.30 -14.28 -18.21
N LYS A 350 -6.73 -13.36 -17.41
CA LYS A 350 -7.43 -12.12 -17.06
C LYS A 350 -7.73 -11.31 -18.31
#